data_AF-A0A9W8P016-F1
#
_entry.id   AF-A0A9W8P016-F1
#
_cell.length_a   1.000
_cell.length_b   1.000
_cell.length_c   1.000
_cell.angle_alpha   90.00
_cell.angle_beta   90.00
_cell.angle_gamma   90.00
#
_symmetry.space_group_name_H-M   'P 1'
#
loop_
_entity.id
_entity.type
_entity.pdbx_description
1 polymer ?
#
loop_
_entity_poly.entity_id
_entity_poly.type
_entity_poly.pdbx_seq_one_letter_code
_entity_poly.pdbx_strand_id
1 'polypeptide(L)'
;MELVKASQITDPGQRFLFQVANNFAVRTAIERLQPADSAVPITRSLEHFIAISAAQCFLNPNLGAYKNWPNEKVMVKLKMRFDLLPSAVREHKPTMALIKNKINKELTNNRAAAKALLLKSLGDFSPGINEFSGPYIPIVKLTNMLLSEICGASSKLTVTLPRVARVAFLVRDLILMTLRSDTLSAQSISNGGKVGSGFWDNVDTALRVVRETHKEDSIKITQVFTRILMEDRATYNDFESDENLDRLAEVLESGVEV
;
A
#
# COMPACT_ATOMS: atom_id res chain seq x y z
N MET A 1 -38.05 -28.04 4.26
CA MET A 1 -38.88 -28.79 3.27
C MET A 1 -38.08 -29.24 2.04
N GLU A 2 -37.10 -28.48 1.54
CA GLU A 2 -36.33 -28.87 0.33
C GLU A 2 -35.28 -29.97 0.51
N LEU A 3 -34.66 -30.08 1.69
CA LEU A 3 -33.77 -31.21 2.01
C LEU A 3 -34.49 -32.56 1.94
N VAL A 4 -35.77 -32.59 2.27
CA VAL A 4 -36.64 -33.78 2.17
C VAL A 4 -36.91 -34.14 0.70
N LYS A 5 -37.03 -33.15 -0.20
CA LYS A 5 -37.16 -33.39 -1.64
C LYS A 5 -35.86 -33.92 -2.26
N ALA A 6 -34.69 -33.41 -1.84
CA ALA A 6 -33.39 -33.90 -2.31
C ALA A 6 -33.16 -35.39 -1.96
N SER A 7 -33.58 -35.81 -0.76
CA SER A 7 -33.46 -37.21 -0.31
C SER A 7 -34.38 -38.18 -1.06
N GLN A 8 -35.42 -37.68 -1.73
CA GLN A 8 -36.37 -38.49 -2.51
C GLN A 8 -35.93 -38.68 -3.97
N ILE A 9 -34.95 -37.92 -4.46
CA ILE A 9 -34.39 -38.09 -5.81
C ILE A 9 -33.45 -39.30 -5.78
N THR A 10 -33.81 -40.39 -6.43
CA THR A 10 -33.05 -41.65 -6.49
C THR A 10 -31.86 -41.58 -7.44
N ASP A 11 -31.92 -40.76 -8.48
CA ASP A 11 -30.84 -40.58 -9.44
C ASP A 11 -29.70 -39.67 -8.86
N PRO A 12 -28.46 -40.16 -8.78
CA PRO A 12 -27.34 -39.39 -8.24
C PRO A 12 -27.03 -38.11 -9.03
N GLY A 13 -27.17 -38.13 -10.35
CA GLY A 13 -26.90 -36.98 -11.22
C GLY A 13 -27.88 -35.84 -11.01
N GLN A 14 -29.18 -36.16 -10.97
CA GLN A 14 -30.24 -35.21 -10.65
C GLN A 14 -30.15 -34.69 -9.21
N ARG A 15 -29.76 -35.54 -8.26
CA ARG A 15 -29.55 -35.11 -6.86
C ARG A 15 -28.40 -34.10 -6.77
N PHE A 16 -27.30 -34.30 -7.50
CA PHE A 16 -26.20 -33.34 -7.58
C PHE A 16 -26.65 -32.01 -8.21
N LEU A 17 -27.34 -32.05 -9.35
CA LEU A 17 -27.87 -30.85 -10.02
C LEU A 17 -28.83 -30.07 -9.12
N PHE A 18 -29.70 -30.77 -8.39
CA PHE A 18 -30.62 -30.17 -7.43
C PHE A 18 -29.87 -29.46 -6.29
N GLN A 19 -28.85 -30.11 -5.71
CA GLN A 19 -28.03 -29.50 -4.66
C GLN A 19 -27.25 -28.27 -5.16
N VAL A 20 -26.70 -28.33 -6.37
CA VAL A 20 -26.02 -27.18 -6.99
C VAL A 20 -27.00 -26.04 -7.23
N ALA A 21 -28.17 -26.32 -7.82
CA ALA A 21 -29.21 -25.33 -8.06
C ALA A 21 -29.70 -24.68 -6.77
N ASN A 22 -29.89 -25.46 -5.70
CA ASN A 22 -30.25 -24.92 -4.40
C ASN A 22 -29.17 -24.06 -3.78
N ASN A 23 -27.90 -24.46 -3.89
CA ASN A 23 -26.80 -23.60 -3.44
C ASN A 23 -26.77 -22.27 -4.21
N PHE A 24 -26.99 -22.30 -5.53
CA PHE A 24 -27.11 -21.07 -6.31
C PHE A 24 -28.33 -20.23 -5.92
N ALA A 25 -29.49 -20.85 -5.68
CA ALA A 25 -30.71 -20.16 -5.27
C ALA A 25 -30.55 -19.51 -3.89
N VAL A 26 -29.99 -20.24 -2.92
CA VAL A 26 -29.68 -19.70 -1.58
C VAL A 26 -28.66 -18.57 -1.67
N ARG A 27 -27.61 -18.73 -2.46
CA ARG A 27 -26.59 -17.68 -2.67
C ARG A 27 -27.20 -16.43 -3.31
N THR A 28 -28.06 -16.60 -4.32
CA THR A 28 -28.77 -15.51 -4.98
C THR A 28 -29.77 -14.83 -4.03
N ALA A 29 -30.45 -15.60 -3.18
CA ALA A 29 -31.37 -15.06 -2.19
C ALA A 29 -30.63 -14.26 -1.09
N ILE A 30 -29.49 -14.78 -0.61
CA ILE A 30 -28.60 -14.07 0.32
C ILE A 30 -28.06 -12.79 -0.32
N GLU A 31 -27.68 -12.83 -1.60
CA GLU A 31 -27.24 -11.66 -2.35
C GLU A 31 -28.35 -10.62 -2.55
N ARG A 32 -29.63 -11.00 -2.49
CA ARG A 32 -30.80 -10.11 -2.63
C ARG A 32 -31.38 -9.61 -1.31
N LEU A 33 -30.95 -10.16 -0.18
CA LEU A 33 -31.32 -9.62 1.13
C LEU A 33 -30.68 -8.23 1.27
N GLN A 34 -31.44 -7.21 0.87
CA GLN A 34 -31.09 -5.83 1.17
C GLN A 34 -31.13 -5.68 2.70
N PRO A 35 -30.02 -5.29 3.33
CA PRO A 35 -30.09 -4.81 4.71
C PRO A 35 -30.96 -3.56 4.71
N ALA A 36 -31.86 -3.45 5.69
CA ALA A 36 -32.63 -2.25 5.96
C ALA A 36 -31.70 -1.01 5.97
N ASP A 37 -32.23 0.17 5.63
CA ASP A 37 -31.56 1.48 5.41
C ASP A 37 -30.44 1.91 6.41
N SER A 38 -30.22 1.15 7.47
CA SER A 38 -28.99 1.14 8.27
C SER A 38 -27.75 0.73 7.47
N ALA A 39 -26.66 1.48 7.65
CA ALA A 39 -25.36 1.13 7.09
C ALA A 39 -24.94 -0.29 7.51
N VAL A 40 -24.71 -1.17 6.52
CA VAL A 40 -24.17 -2.52 6.76
C VAL A 40 -22.87 -2.40 7.54
N PRO A 41 -22.74 -3.04 8.71
CA PRO A 41 -21.49 -3.01 9.46
C PRO A 41 -20.39 -3.66 8.63
N ILE A 42 -19.23 -3.01 8.58
CA ILE A 42 -18.04 -3.56 7.92
C ILE A 42 -17.58 -4.77 8.72
N THR A 43 -17.51 -5.95 8.09
CA THR A 43 -17.09 -7.18 8.75
C THR A 43 -15.59 -7.15 9.06
N ARG A 44 -15.15 -7.86 10.12
CA ARG A 44 -13.72 -7.95 10.47
C ARG A 44 -12.86 -8.49 9.32
N SER A 45 -13.38 -9.45 8.55
CA SER A 45 -12.69 -10.00 7.38
C SER A 45 -12.47 -8.94 6.29
N LEU A 46 -13.46 -8.08 6.06
CA LEU A 46 -13.35 -6.96 5.14
C LEU A 46 -12.36 -5.90 5.64
N GLU A 47 -12.40 -5.57 6.94
CA GLU A 47 -11.42 -4.64 7.54
C GLU A 47 -9.99 -5.16 7.41
N HIS A 48 -9.77 -6.43 7.73
CA HIS A 48 -8.46 -7.06 7.62
C HIS A 48 -7.95 -7.07 6.17
N PHE A 49 -8.82 -7.39 5.21
CA PHE A 49 -8.46 -7.34 3.80
C PHE A 49 -8.14 -5.92 3.33
N ILE A 50 -8.89 -4.91 3.78
CA ILE A 50 -8.61 -3.50 3.48
C ILE A 50 -7.22 -3.11 4.01
N ALA A 51 -6.91 -3.45 5.26
CA ALA A 51 -5.62 -3.13 5.87
C ALA A 51 -4.44 -3.75 5.09
N ILE A 52 -4.51 -5.06 4.80
CA ILE A 52 -3.47 -5.75 4.02
C ILE A 52 -3.35 -5.16 2.62
N SER A 53 -4.48 -4.94 1.93
CA SER A 53 -4.47 -4.42 0.57
C SER A 53 -3.93 -2.99 0.51
N ALA A 54 -4.29 -2.14 1.47
CA ALA A 54 -3.80 -0.77 1.57
C ALA A 54 -2.29 -0.75 1.83
N ALA A 55 -1.77 -1.59 2.71
CA ALA A 55 -0.34 -1.75 2.95
C ALA A 55 0.40 -2.20 1.67
N GLN A 56 -0.09 -3.26 1.00
CA GLN A 56 0.50 -3.78 -0.23
C GLN A 56 0.49 -2.77 -1.38
N CYS A 57 -0.60 -2.01 -1.55
CA CYS A 57 -0.70 -0.99 -2.58
C CYS A 57 0.19 0.21 -2.28
N PHE A 58 0.29 0.62 -1.01
CA PHE A 58 1.16 1.71 -0.57
C PHE A 58 2.65 1.37 -0.78
N LEU A 59 3.07 0.14 -0.47
CA LEU A 59 4.45 -0.34 -0.60
C LEU A 59 4.77 -0.94 -1.98
N ASN A 60 3.91 -0.71 -2.97
CA ASN A 60 4.16 -1.17 -4.33
C ASN A 60 5.27 -0.30 -4.96
N PRO A 61 6.40 -0.87 -5.40
CA PRO A 61 7.49 -0.11 -6.02
C PRO A 61 7.05 0.60 -7.31
N ASN A 62 6.04 0.08 -8.01
CA ASN A 62 5.52 0.60 -9.28
C ASN A 62 4.39 1.62 -9.11
N LEU A 63 4.19 2.13 -7.89
CA LEU A 63 3.13 3.08 -7.61
C LEU A 63 3.42 4.44 -8.27
N GLY A 64 2.49 4.98 -9.07
CA GLY A 64 2.67 6.29 -9.70
C GLY A 64 2.44 7.48 -8.76
N ALA A 65 1.61 7.34 -7.73
CA ALA A 65 1.36 8.40 -6.76
C ALA A 65 0.90 7.80 -5.43
N TYR A 66 1.15 8.46 -4.31
CA TYR A 66 0.84 7.99 -2.97
C TYR A 66 -0.50 8.50 -2.43
N LYS A 67 -1.09 9.56 -2.99
CA LYS A 67 -2.39 10.06 -2.52
C LYS A 67 -3.57 9.29 -3.12
N ASN A 68 -3.71 9.31 -4.44
CA ASN A 68 -4.95 8.86 -5.10
C ASN A 68 -4.87 7.41 -5.61
N TRP A 69 -3.74 7.03 -6.21
CA TRP A 69 -3.60 5.73 -6.88
C TRP A 69 -3.74 4.51 -5.96
N PRO A 70 -3.25 4.52 -4.70
CA PRO A 70 -3.41 3.36 -3.83
C PRO A 70 -4.87 3.10 -3.51
N ASN A 71 -5.69 4.15 -3.35
CA ASN A 71 -7.12 4.00 -3.09
C ASN A 71 -7.79 3.26 -4.25
N GLU A 72 -7.54 3.71 -5.49
CA GLU A 72 -8.08 3.09 -6.70
C GLU A 72 -7.67 1.63 -6.81
N LYS A 73 -6.38 1.31 -6.58
CA LYS A 73 -5.88 -0.08 -6.63
C LYS A 73 -6.50 -0.96 -5.55
N VAL A 74 -6.67 -0.45 -4.32
CA VAL A 74 -7.36 -1.19 -3.24
C VAL A 74 -8.82 -1.44 -3.60
N MET A 75 -9.51 -0.43 -4.15
CA MET A 75 -10.89 -0.56 -4.59
C MET A 75 -11.06 -1.58 -5.71
N VAL A 76 -10.15 -1.64 -6.68
CA VAL A 76 -10.13 -2.66 -7.75
C VAL A 76 -9.98 -4.06 -7.13
N LYS A 77 -8.96 -4.26 -6.28
CA LYS A 77 -8.76 -5.54 -5.58
C LYS A 77 -9.97 -5.97 -4.76
N LEU A 78 -10.61 -5.03 -4.07
CA LEU A 78 -11.79 -5.33 -3.26
C LEU A 78 -13.00 -5.72 -4.12
N LYS A 79 -13.20 -5.06 -5.27
CA LYS A 79 -14.28 -5.42 -6.21
C LYS A 79 -14.10 -6.79 -6.87
N MET A 80 -12.89 -7.36 -6.87
CA MET A 80 -12.67 -8.73 -7.32
C MET A 80 -13.04 -9.78 -6.26
N ARG A 81 -13.18 -9.38 -4.98
CA ARG A 81 -13.52 -10.25 -3.86
C ARG A 81 -15.03 -10.30 -3.63
N PHE A 82 -15.74 -11.06 -4.46
CA PHE A 82 -17.19 -11.25 -4.33
C PHE A 82 -17.62 -11.87 -3.00
N ASP A 83 -16.72 -12.62 -2.36
CA ASP A 83 -16.89 -13.18 -1.02
C ASP A 83 -16.89 -12.12 0.09
N LEU A 84 -16.10 -11.04 -0.07
CA LEU A 84 -16.00 -9.94 0.90
C LEU A 84 -16.90 -8.75 0.57
N LEU A 85 -17.19 -8.56 -0.71
CA LEU A 85 -18.03 -7.49 -1.22
C LEU A 85 -19.08 -8.03 -2.20
N PRO A 86 -20.19 -8.61 -1.70
CA PRO A 86 -21.31 -9.08 -2.51
C PRO A 86 -22.00 -7.94 -3.28
N SER A 87 -22.74 -8.28 -4.33
CA SER A 87 -23.40 -7.30 -5.23
C SER A 87 -24.30 -6.30 -4.50
N ALA A 88 -25.13 -6.76 -3.55
CA ALA A 88 -25.98 -5.85 -2.75
C ALA A 88 -25.18 -4.79 -1.98
N VAL A 89 -23.99 -5.12 -1.49
CA VAL A 89 -23.13 -4.16 -0.78
C VAL A 89 -22.50 -3.17 -1.76
N ARG A 90 -22.15 -3.60 -2.97
CA ARG A 90 -21.59 -2.72 -4.03
C ARG A 90 -22.57 -1.66 -4.48
N GLU A 91 -23.85 -2.00 -4.53
CA GLU A 91 -24.93 -1.12 -4.94
C GLU A 91 -25.37 -0.18 -3.79
N HIS A 92 -25.12 -0.57 -2.54
CA HIS A 92 -25.44 0.23 -1.37
C HIS A 92 -24.45 1.40 -1.16
N LYS A 93 -24.81 2.57 -1.71
CA LYS A 93 -23.99 3.80 -1.68
C LYS A 93 -23.45 4.17 -0.28
N PRO A 94 -24.25 4.16 0.81
CA PRO A 94 -23.76 4.52 2.14
C PRO A 94 -22.64 3.57 2.62
N THR A 95 -22.80 2.26 2.42
CA THR A 95 -21.76 1.29 2.83
C THR A 95 -20.50 1.44 1.98
N MET A 96 -20.64 1.66 0.67
CA MET A 96 -19.48 1.92 -0.18
C MET A 96 -18.74 3.20 0.20
N ALA A 97 -19.45 4.24 0.67
CA ALA A 97 -18.82 5.45 1.21
C ALA A 97 -18.03 5.15 2.50
N LEU A 98 -18.58 4.34 3.41
CA LEU A 98 -17.87 3.90 4.62
C LEU A 98 -16.60 3.09 4.29
N ILE A 99 -16.69 2.18 3.32
CA ILE A 99 -15.54 1.39 2.86
C ILE A 99 -14.45 2.31 2.29
N LYS A 100 -14.81 3.26 1.42
CA LYS A 100 -13.86 4.25 0.87
C LYS A 100 -13.21 5.07 1.97
N ASN A 101 -13.98 5.51 2.97
CA ASN A 101 -13.46 6.25 4.11
C ASN A 101 -12.48 5.41 4.94
N LYS A 102 -12.78 4.12 5.15
CA LYS A 102 -11.86 3.20 5.84
C LYS A 102 -10.55 3.03 5.06
N ILE A 103 -10.62 2.82 3.74
CA ILE A 103 -9.42 2.72 2.87
C ILE A 103 -8.58 4.00 2.97
N ASN A 104 -9.21 5.17 2.88
CA ASN A 104 -8.53 6.46 3.01
C ASN A 104 -7.88 6.64 4.38
N LYS A 105 -8.54 6.18 5.46
CA LYS A 105 -7.98 6.22 6.81
C LYS A 105 -6.73 5.34 6.90
N GLU A 106 -6.78 4.10 6.44
CA GLU A 106 -5.61 3.21 6.45
C GLU A 106 -4.45 3.77 5.62
N LEU A 107 -4.70 4.29 4.41
CA LEU A 107 -3.66 4.91 3.58
C LEU A 107 -3.08 6.18 4.22
N THR A 108 -3.87 6.92 5.00
CA THR A 108 -3.39 8.08 5.77
C THR A 108 -2.50 7.63 6.92
N ASN A 109 -2.88 6.57 7.63
CA ASN A 109 -2.06 5.99 8.69
C ASN A 109 -0.73 5.45 8.13
N ASN A 110 -0.75 4.70 7.03
CA ASN A 110 0.45 4.18 6.38
C ASN A 110 1.41 5.31 5.97
N ARG A 111 0.86 6.38 5.40
CA ARG A 111 1.62 7.60 5.06
C ARG A 111 2.21 8.28 6.30
N ALA A 112 1.47 8.37 7.40
CA ALA A 112 1.99 8.96 8.63
C ALA A 112 3.11 8.11 9.24
N ALA A 113 2.92 6.78 9.31
CA ALA A 113 3.90 5.84 9.83
C ALA A 113 5.18 5.83 8.98
N ALA A 114 5.04 5.76 7.65
CA ALA A 114 6.17 5.80 6.72
C ALA A 114 6.98 7.08 6.91
N LYS A 115 6.30 8.23 6.93
CA LYS A 115 6.93 9.54 7.09
C LYS A 115 7.69 9.67 8.42
N ALA A 116 7.12 9.14 9.51
CA ALA A 116 7.80 9.14 10.81
C ALA A 116 9.08 8.27 10.80
N LEU A 117 9.02 7.08 10.17
CA LEU A 117 10.19 6.20 10.03
C LEU A 117 11.27 6.79 9.13
N LEU A 118 10.90 7.38 7.98
CA LEU A 118 11.82 8.06 7.07
C LEU A 118 12.52 9.25 7.74
N LEU A 119 11.81 9.99 8.59
CA LEU A 119 12.45 11.08 9.35
C LEU A 119 13.42 10.52 10.39
N LYS A 120 12.99 9.49 11.12
CA LYS A 120 13.83 8.83 12.13
C LYS A 120 15.11 8.23 11.54
N SER A 121 15.07 7.75 10.29
CA SER A 121 16.26 7.18 9.64
C SER A 121 17.36 8.19 9.33
N LEU A 122 17.01 9.47 9.30
CA LEU A 122 17.96 10.55 9.02
C LEU A 122 18.71 11.01 10.29
N GLY A 123 18.31 10.57 11.48
CA GLY A 123 18.89 11.07 12.73
C GLY A 123 18.37 12.46 13.12
N ASP A 124 19.20 13.22 13.82
CA ASP A 124 18.86 14.53 14.38
C ASP A 124 19.20 15.65 13.39
N PHE A 125 18.21 16.49 13.10
CA PHE A 125 18.39 17.65 12.24
C PHE A 125 18.98 18.82 13.02
N SER A 126 20.09 19.37 12.53
CA SER A 126 20.77 20.54 13.08
C SER A 126 20.45 21.80 12.26
N PRO A 127 19.55 22.69 12.71
CA PRO A 127 19.10 23.84 11.92
C PRO A 127 20.22 24.84 11.61
N GLY A 128 21.24 24.94 12.46
CA GLY A 128 22.33 25.91 12.30
C GLY A 128 23.26 25.61 11.12
N ILE A 129 23.36 24.35 10.73
CA ILE A 129 24.17 23.90 9.58
C ILE A 129 23.31 23.30 8.45
N ASN A 130 21.99 23.24 8.64
CA ASN A 130 21.04 22.62 7.73
C ASN A 130 21.44 21.19 7.34
N GLU A 131 21.89 20.41 8.31
CA GLU A 131 22.36 19.03 8.09
C GLU A 131 21.73 18.09 9.09
N PHE A 132 21.57 16.84 8.66
CA PHE A 132 21.25 15.73 9.54
C PHE A 132 22.53 15.17 10.17
N SER A 133 22.42 14.70 11.41
CA SER A 133 23.54 14.19 12.19
C SER A 133 23.10 13.03 13.08
N GLY A 134 24.00 12.08 13.32
CA GLY A 134 23.72 10.90 14.16
C GLY A 134 23.72 9.59 13.38
N PRO A 135 23.31 8.47 14.02
CA PRO A 135 23.35 7.17 13.38
C PRO A 135 22.25 7.08 12.33
N TYR A 136 22.65 7.12 11.06
CA TYR A 136 21.77 6.83 9.94
C TYR A 136 21.30 5.37 9.97
N ILE A 137 20.06 5.14 9.53
CA ILE A 137 19.57 3.77 9.32
C ILE A 137 19.85 3.38 7.87
N PRO A 138 20.66 2.32 7.62
CA PRO A 138 20.88 1.73 6.30
C PRO A 138 19.60 1.53 5.51
N ILE A 139 19.62 1.76 4.19
CA ILE A 139 18.41 1.85 3.38
C ILE A 139 17.67 0.51 3.28
N VAL A 140 18.41 -0.59 3.26
CA VAL A 140 17.87 -1.96 3.28
C VAL A 140 17.18 -2.23 4.61
N LYS A 141 17.83 -1.87 5.73
CA LYS A 141 17.26 -1.99 7.08
C LYS A 141 16.02 -1.12 7.25
N LEU A 142 16.03 0.10 6.74
CA LEU A 142 14.87 0.99 6.72
C LEU A 142 13.70 0.40 5.93
N THR A 143 13.99 -0.24 4.79
CA THR A 143 12.97 -0.94 4.00
C THR A 143 12.34 -2.08 4.79
N ASN A 144 13.14 -2.91 5.46
CA ASN A 144 12.65 -3.97 6.37
C ASN A 144 11.76 -3.40 7.50
N MET A 145 12.19 -2.30 8.11
CA MET A 145 11.42 -1.62 9.16
C MET A 145 10.08 -1.09 8.65
N LEU A 146 10.05 -0.47 7.46
CA LEU A 146 8.81 0.01 6.83
C LEU A 146 7.85 -1.13 6.51
N LEU A 147 8.34 -2.24 5.96
CA LEU A 147 7.51 -3.42 5.70
C LEU A 147 6.89 -3.96 7.00
N SER A 148 7.70 -4.05 8.06
CA SER A 148 7.27 -4.55 9.38
C SER A 148 6.25 -3.63 10.03
N GLU A 149 6.49 -2.31 10.02
CA GLU A 149 5.61 -1.32 10.65
C GLU A 149 4.25 -1.22 9.93
N ILE A 150 4.26 -1.17 8.60
CA ILE A 150 3.05 -0.89 7.82
C ILE A 150 2.22 -2.14 7.58
N CYS A 151 2.86 -3.29 7.38
CA CYS A 151 2.15 -4.51 7.06
C CYS A 151 1.93 -5.44 8.26
N GLY A 152 2.67 -5.24 9.35
CA GLY A 152 2.69 -6.13 10.50
C GLY A 152 3.19 -7.54 10.17
N ALA A 153 3.05 -8.44 11.14
CA ALA A 153 3.50 -9.84 11.03
C ALA A 153 2.74 -10.69 9.98
N SER A 154 1.62 -10.18 9.45
CA SER A 154 0.74 -10.93 8.55
C SER A 154 1.08 -10.78 7.06
N SER A 155 2.10 -9.99 6.72
CA SER A 155 2.44 -9.70 5.34
C SER A 155 3.44 -10.69 4.75
N LYS A 156 3.17 -11.10 3.51
CA LYS A 156 4.11 -11.85 2.66
C LYS A 156 5.08 -10.94 1.89
N LEU A 157 5.08 -9.64 2.15
CA LEU A 157 5.98 -8.72 1.44
C LEU A 157 7.41 -8.92 1.94
N THR A 158 8.31 -9.16 0.99
CA THR A 158 9.74 -9.26 1.21
C THR A 158 10.44 -7.98 0.75
N VAL A 159 11.62 -7.72 1.32
CA VAL A 159 12.52 -6.70 0.79
C VAL A 159 13.01 -7.16 -0.57
N THR A 160 12.92 -6.26 -1.55
CA THR A 160 13.35 -6.50 -2.92
C THR A 160 13.99 -5.23 -3.45
N LEU A 161 14.85 -5.36 -4.45
CA LEU A 161 15.61 -4.24 -5.01
C LEU A 161 14.70 -3.08 -5.46
N PRO A 162 13.57 -3.31 -6.17
CA PRO A 162 12.66 -2.23 -6.52
C PRO A 162 12.08 -1.49 -5.32
N ARG A 163 11.82 -2.20 -4.20
CA ARG A 163 11.31 -1.58 -2.96
C ARG A 163 12.38 -0.75 -2.28
N VAL A 164 13.60 -1.27 -2.18
CA VAL A 164 14.73 -0.53 -1.59
C VAL A 164 14.99 0.75 -2.38
N ALA A 165 15.04 0.67 -3.71
CA ALA A 165 15.21 1.84 -4.57
C ALA A 165 14.07 2.86 -4.41
N ARG A 166 12.84 2.37 -4.20
CA ARG A 166 11.68 3.22 -3.94
C ARG A 166 11.78 3.94 -2.59
N VAL A 167 12.25 3.26 -1.54
CA VAL A 167 12.48 3.87 -0.23
C VAL A 167 13.61 4.90 -0.32
N ALA A 168 14.70 4.61 -1.02
CA ALA A 168 15.79 5.57 -1.26
C ALA A 168 15.28 6.87 -1.90
N PHE A 169 14.39 6.75 -2.89
CA PHE A 169 13.73 7.90 -3.49
C PHE A 169 12.91 8.73 -2.48
N LEU A 170 12.16 8.07 -1.59
CA LEU A 170 11.38 8.77 -0.56
C LEU A 170 12.30 9.51 0.44
N VAL A 171 13.41 8.89 0.85
CA VAL A 171 14.41 9.49 1.72
C VAL A 171 15.02 10.73 1.05
N ARG A 172 15.46 10.60 -0.21
CA ARG A 172 16.00 11.72 -1.00
C ARG A 172 15.02 12.88 -1.11
N ASP A 173 13.75 12.62 -1.43
CA ASP A 173 12.74 13.67 -1.57
C ASP A 173 12.46 14.36 -0.23
N LEU A 174 12.48 13.59 0.87
CA LEU A 174 12.34 14.14 2.22
C LEU A 174 13.51 15.07 2.59
N ILE A 175 14.75 14.67 2.29
CA ILE A 175 15.94 15.50 2.48
C ILE A 175 15.81 16.77 1.64
N LEU A 176 15.54 16.66 0.34
CA LEU A 176 15.42 17.81 -0.54
C LEU A 176 14.34 18.80 -0.08
N MET A 177 13.20 18.30 0.40
CA MET A 177 12.15 19.15 0.96
C MET A 177 12.61 19.85 2.24
N THR A 178 13.34 19.15 3.11
CA THR A 178 13.83 19.67 4.38
C THR A 178 14.89 20.76 4.15
N LEU A 179 15.83 20.51 3.23
CA LEU A 179 16.96 21.40 2.95
C LEU A 179 16.59 22.64 2.13
N ARG A 180 15.61 22.54 1.21
CA ARG A 180 15.22 23.64 0.30
C ARG A 180 14.23 24.64 0.90
N SER A 181 13.69 24.38 2.09
CA SER A 181 12.70 25.28 2.68
C SER A 181 13.38 26.46 3.37
N ASP A 182 13.80 27.45 2.58
CA ASP A 182 14.29 28.74 3.09
C ASP A 182 13.21 29.57 3.81
N THR A 183 11.95 29.14 3.84
CA THR A 183 10.86 30.00 4.34
C THR A 183 9.79 29.37 5.23
N LEU A 184 9.57 28.04 5.31
CA LEU A 184 8.41 27.54 6.10
C LEU A 184 8.56 26.17 6.81
N SER A 185 9.66 25.41 6.68
CA SER A 185 9.79 24.10 7.35
C SER A 185 10.95 23.89 8.33
N ALA A 186 11.95 24.77 8.38
CA ALA A 186 12.98 24.69 9.43
C ALA A 186 12.36 24.80 10.84
N GLN A 187 11.30 25.62 10.99
CA GLN A 187 10.57 25.76 12.25
C GLN A 187 9.69 24.56 12.62
N SER A 188 9.13 23.82 11.65
CA SER A 188 8.25 22.67 11.93
C SER A 188 9.01 21.38 12.27
N ILE A 189 10.29 21.29 11.90
CA ILE A 189 11.20 20.26 12.42
C ILE A 189 11.71 20.67 13.82
N SER A 190 11.99 21.97 14.05
CA SER A 190 12.45 22.48 15.36
C SER A 190 11.42 22.41 16.49
N ASN A 191 10.12 22.42 16.18
CA ASN A 191 9.02 22.33 17.15
C ASN A 191 8.38 20.94 17.21
N GLY A 192 9.20 19.89 17.31
CA GLY A 192 8.74 18.51 17.57
C GLY A 192 8.66 17.59 16.36
N GLY A 193 9.52 17.78 15.35
CA GLY A 193 9.80 16.74 14.35
C GLY A 193 8.67 16.44 13.36
N LYS A 194 7.82 17.41 13.03
CA LYS A 194 6.74 17.20 12.05
C LYS A 194 7.14 17.80 10.69
N VAL A 195 7.52 16.93 9.76
CA VAL A 195 7.69 17.28 8.35
C VAL A 195 6.37 17.87 7.82
N GLY A 196 6.42 18.97 7.06
CA GLY A 196 5.25 19.73 6.60
C GLY A 196 4.15 18.88 5.92
N SER A 197 2.91 19.37 5.91
CA SER A 197 1.73 18.66 5.35
C SER A 197 1.89 18.33 3.86
N GLY A 198 2.73 19.07 3.12
CA GLY A 198 2.94 18.93 1.67
C GLY A 198 3.92 17.84 1.22
N PHE A 199 4.54 17.07 2.12
CA PHE A 199 5.53 16.04 1.72
C PHE A 199 5.01 15.09 0.64
N TRP A 200 3.83 14.50 0.83
CA TRP A 200 3.28 13.56 -0.15
C TRP A 200 2.89 14.21 -1.48
N ASP A 201 2.55 15.51 -1.47
CA ASP A 201 2.28 16.28 -2.68
C ASP A 201 3.57 16.54 -3.48
N ASN A 202 4.69 16.79 -2.78
CA ASN A 202 6.00 16.91 -3.39
C ASN A 202 6.47 15.58 -3.99
N VAL A 203 6.33 14.49 -3.24
CA VAL A 203 6.65 13.13 -3.72
C VAL A 203 5.84 12.81 -4.98
N ASP A 204 4.53 13.04 -4.99
CA ASP A 204 3.67 12.80 -6.15
C ASP A 204 4.05 13.67 -7.35
N THR A 205 4.47 14.91 -7.09
CA THR A 205 4.99 15.83 -8.12
C THR A 205 6.31 15.33 -8.70
N ALA A 206 7.26 14.94 -7.86
CA ALA A 206 8.56 14.40 -8.27
C ALA A 206 8.39 13.12 -9.10
N LEU A 207 7.51 12.22 -8.68
CA LEU A 207 7.17 11.01 -9.42
C LEU A 207 6.58 11.31 -10.79
N ARG A 208 5.66 12.28 -10.87
CA ARG A 208 5.10 12.72 -12.14
C ARG A 208 6.19 13.28 -13.06
N VAL A 209 7.08 14.13 -12.55
CA VAL A 209 8.19 14.70 -13.32
C VAL A 209 9.11 13.61 -13.88
N VAL A 210 9.46 12.60 -13.08
CA VAL A 210 10.27 11.45 -13.55
C VAL A 210 9.57 10.72 -14.70
N ARG A 211 8.27 10.44 -14.57
CA ARG A 211 7.48 9.76 -15.61
C ARG A 211 7.38 10.58 -16.89
N GLU A 212 7.05 11.86 -16.79
CA GLU A 212 6.89 12.76 -17.93
C GLU A 212 8.22 12.97 -18.67
N THR A 213 9.32 13.18 -17.93
CA THR A 213 10.67 13.38 -18.50
C THR A 213 11.11 12.16 -19.31
N HIS A 214 10.77 10.96 -18.85
CA HIS A 214 11.14 9.71 -19.50
C HIS A 214 10.02 9.11 -20.36
N LYS A 215 8.93 9.86 -20.62
CA LYS A 215 7.80 9.45 -21.46
C LYS A 215 7.21 8.09 -21.07
N GLU A 216 7.06 7.85 -19.76
CA GLU A 216 6.54 6.58 -19.22
C GLU A 216 7.38 5.33 -19.58
N ASP A 217 8.64 5.50 -20.00
CA ASP A 217 9.57 4.40 -20.31
C ASP A 217 10.04 3.72 -19.01
N SER A 218 9.56 2.49 -18.79
CA SER A 218 9.81 1.73 -17.57
C SER A 218 11.30 1.46 -17.32
N ILE A 219 12.10 1.25 -18.38
CA ILE A 219 13.53 0.98 -18.26
C ILE A 219 14.26 2.24 -17.79
N LYS A 220 13.97 3.38 -18.41
CA LYS A 220 14.59 4.66 -18.04
C LYS A 220 14.18 5.11 -16.64
N ILE A 221 12.91 4.94 -16.28
CA ILE A 221 12.42 5.22 -14.93
C ILE A 221 13.14 4.35 -13.90
N THR A 222 13.30 3.04 -14.18
CA THR A 222 14.05 2.12 -13.32
C THR A 222 15.50 2.58 -13.13
N GLN A 223 16.17 3.00 -14.22
CA GLN A 223 17.54 3.54 -14.13
C GLN A 223 17.65 4.77 -13.23
N VAL A 224 16.64 5.65 -13.20
CA VAL A 224 16.59 6.79 -12.27
C VAL A 224 16.57 6.31 -10.82
N PHE A 225 15.68 5.38 -10.47
CA PHE A 225 15.59 4.85 -9.11
C PHE A 225 16.85 4.09 -8.69
N THR A 226 17.44 3.31 -9.59
CA THR A 226 18.71 2.61 -9.33
C THR A 226 19.84 3.60 -9.04
N ARG A 227 19.96 4.67 -9.83
CA ARG A 227 20.96 5.71 -9.57
C ARG A 227 20.77 6.37 -8.22
N ILE A 228 19.53 6.72 -7.87
CA ILE A 228 19.22 7.31 -6.55
C ILE A 228 19.63 6.37 -5.42
N LEU A 229 19.37 5.06 -5.55
CA LEU A 229 19.80 4.06 -4.57
C LEU A 229 21.33 4.00 -4.44
N MET A 230 22.06 4.04 -5.56
CA MET A 230 23.52 4.01 -5.54
C MET A 230 24.12 5.27 -4.89
N GLU A 231 23.54 6.45 -5.16
CA GLU A 231 23.94 7.72 -4.54
C GLU A 231 23.69 7.71 -3.02
N ASP A 232 22.55 7.17 -2.58
CA ASP A 232 22.20 7.04 -1.16
C ASP A 232 23.21 6.14 -0.42
N ARG A 233 23.51 4.96 -0.97
CA ARG A 233 24.50 4.03 -0.39
C ARG A 233 25.90 4.65 -0.30
N ALA A 234 26.31 5.38 -1.34
CA ALA A 234 27.60 6.07 -1.35
C ALA A 234 27.68 7.17 -0.28
N THR A 235 26.57 7.90 -0.06
CA THR A 235 26.50 9.00 0.91
C THR A 235 26.60 8.50 2.35
N TYR A 236 25.91 7.39 2.65
CA TYR A 236 25.80 6.88 4.03
C TYR A 236 26.74 5.71 4.33
N ASN A 237 27.72 5.46 3.45
CA ASN A 237 28.69 4.37 3.56
C ASN A 237 28.03 3.00 3.81
N ASP A 238 26.86 2.78 3.19
CA ASP A 238 26.03 1.58 3.36
C ASP A 238 26.51 0.43 2.46
N PHE A 239 27.82 0.20 2.50
CA PHE A 239 28.51 -0.87 1.76
C PHE A 239 28.71 -2.13 2.61
N GLU A 240 28.54 -2.05 3.93
CA GLU A 240 28.87 -3.15 4.85
C GLU A 240 27.70 -4.11 5.17
N SER A 241 26.43 -3.73 4.95
CA SER A 241 25.32 -4.68 5.09
C SER A 241 24.96 -5.33 3.75
N ASP A 242 25.81 -6.24 3.30
CA ASP A 242 25.56 -7.13 2.16
C ASP A 242 24.46 -8.16 2.47
N GLU A 243 23.22 -7.69 2.61
CA GLU A 243 22.12 -8.46 2.03
C GLU A 243 22.31 -8.35 0.51
N ASN A 244 23.09 -9.29 -0.06
CA ASN A 244 23.41 -9.36 -1.49
C ASN A 244 22.26 -8.84 -2.34
N LEU A 245 22.42 -7.69 -3.00
CA LEU A 245 21.39 -7.10 -3.85
C LEU A 245 20.90 -8.08 -4.92
N ASP A 246 21.77 -9.01 -5.33
CA ASP A 246 21.47 -10.12 -6.22
C ASP A 246 20.37 -11.04 -5.67
N ARG A 247 20.30 -11.24 -4.34
CA ARG A 247 19.21 -11.96 -3.67
C ARG A 247 17.93 -11.13 -3.56
N LEU A 248 18.05 -9.80 -3.57
CA LEU A 248 16.92 -8.87 -3.56
C LEU A 248 16.34 -8.64 -4.97
N ALA A 249 17.03 -9.07 -6.03
CA ALA A 249 16.61 -8.93 -7.42
C ALA A 249 15.44 -9.85 -7.80
N GLU A 250 15.14 -10.88 -7.00
CA GLU A 250 13.99 -11.75 -7.23
C GLU A 250 12.66 -11.02 -6.95
N VAL A 251 11.99 -10.59 -8.02
CA VAL A 251 10.55 -10.34 -8.02
C VAL A 251 9.97 -11.09 -9.21
N LEU A 252 9.60 -12.36 -9.01
CA LEU A 252 8.59 -12.98 -9.84
C LEU A 252 7.22 -12.51 -9.35
N GLU A 253 6.46 -12.01 -10.31
CA GLU A 253 5.04 -11.67 -10.27
C GLU A 253 4.23 -12.65 -9.41
N SER A 254 4.09 -12.37 -8.12
CA SER A 254 3.14 -13.09 -7.29
C SER A 254 1.82 -12.32 -7.25
N GLY A 255 1.00 -12.56 -8.26
CA GLY A 255 -0.44 -12.69 -8.03
C GLY A 255 -1.32 -11.54 -8.51
N VAL A 256 -1.81 -11.75 -9.74
CA VAL A 256 -3.08 -11.28 -10.31
C VAL A 256 -3.04 -9.90 -10.95
N GLU A 257 -2.50 -9.87 -12.17
CA GLU A 257 -3.24 -9.27 -13.29
C GLU A 257 -4.53 -10.07 -13.51
N VAL A 258 -5.65 -9.49 -13.07
CA VAL A 258 -6.96 -9.44 -13.75
C VAL A 258 -7.62 -8.14 -13.29
#